data_AF-A0A0C1U5R5-F1
#
_entry.id   AF-A0A0C1U5R5-F1
#
_cell.length_a   1.000
_cell.length_b   1.000
_cell.length_c   1.000
_cell.angle_alpha   90.00
_cell.angle_beta   90.00
_cell.angle_gamma   90.00
#
_symmetry.space_group_name_H-M   'P 1'
#
loop_
_entity.id
_entity.type
_entity.pdbx_description
1 polymer ?
#
loop_
_entity_poly.entity_id
_entity_poly.type
_entity_poly.pdbx_seq_one_letter_code
_entity_poly.pdbx_strand_id
1 'polypeptide(L)'
;MGADSKFDLRKEFLPIIYNKNDTQNNTPGTKLRELRLKNNITQKQLAEKTSISEITIMHVEQNKIDVPYYYWKKICDYFGVNHIKYLKLYTLKEDSIQDKLKKLRVYLGAKNWREVGEYLGYSEGFTYDLFTRYIPNANHLKVVNSALDKFKKTID
;
A
#
# COMPACT_ATOMS: atom_id res chain seq x y z
N MET A 1 -24.56 21.84 -20.22
CA MET A 1 -23.56 22.80 -20.75
C MET A 1 -22.92 23.51 -19.58
N GLY A 2 -21.57 23.52 -19.55
CA GLY A 2 -20.71 24.27 -18.62
C GLY A 2 -20.56 23.61 -17.24
N ALA A 3 -19.39 23.27 -16.73
CA ALA A 3 -18.03 23.56 -17.17
C ALA A 3 -17.05 22.51 -16.61
N ASP A 4 -16.12 22.10 -17.47
CA ASP A 4 -14.71 21.85 -17.18
C ASP A 4 -14.31 21.59 -15.72
N SER A 5 -14.22 20.31 -15.35
CA SER A 5 -13.13 19.87 -14.49
C SER A 5 -12.08 19.23 -15.40
N LYS A 6 -11.32 20.09 -16.08
CA LYS A 6 -9.99 19.72 -16.56
C LYS A 6 -9.26 19.18 -15.34
N PHE A 7 -9.02 17.88 -15.32
CA PHE A 7 -8.19 17.23 -14.32
C PHE A 7 -6.96 18.11 -14.12
N ASP A 8 -6.81 18.61 -12.89
CA ASP A 8 -5.64 19.37 -12.48
C ASP A 8 -4.44 18.41 -12.47
N LEU A 9 -3.85 18.25 -13.66
CA LEU A 9 -2.87 17.22 -13.98
C LEU A 9 -1.50 17.47 -13.34
N ARG A 10 -1.36 18.45 -12.43
CA ARG A 10 -0.10 18.75 -11.73
C ARG A 10 -0.31 19.34 -10.34
N LYS A 11 -1.25 18.81 -9.54
CA LYS A 11 -1.25 19.18 -8.12
C LYS A 11 -0.05 18.51 -7.44
N GLU A 12 1.05 19.26 -7.34
CA GLU A 12 2.20 18.87 -6.52
C GLU A 12 1.76 18.90 -5.05
N PHE A 13 1.62 17.72 -4.44
CA PHE A 13 1.37 17.63 -3.01
C PHE A 13 2.61 18.12 -2.27
N LEU A 14 2.38 18.87 -1.18
CA LEU A 14 3.47 19.25 -0.31
C LEU A 14 4.23 18.00 0.15
N PRO A 15 5.58 18.02 0.11
CA PRO A 15 6.37 16.86 0.46
C PRO A 15 6.19 16.49 1.93
N ILE A 16 6.38 15.21 2.23
CA ILE A 16 6.43 14.72 3.61
C ILE A 16 7.72 15.25 4.25
N ILE A 17 7.61 16.29 5.09
CA ILE A 17 8.73 16.80 5.88
C ILE A 17 8.84 15.98 7.17
N TYR A 18 9.94 15.25 7.33
CA TYR A 18 10.24 14.49 8.55
C TYR A 18 10.83 15.41 9.61
N ASN A 19 10.07 15.76 10.64
CA ASN A 19 10.61 16.47 11.79
C ASN A 19 11.28 15.48 12.75
N LYS A 20 12.62 15.50 12.81
CA LYS A 20 13.42 14.57 13.61
C LYS A 20 13.22 14.75 15.12
N ASN A 21 12.61 15.86 15.54
CA ASN A 21 12.43 16.26 16.94
C ASN A 21 11.03 15.96 17.51
N ASP A 22 10.08 15.46 16.70
CA ASP A 22 8.75 15.06 17.19
C ASP A 22 8.81 13.67 17.83
N THR A 23 8.99 13.66 19.16
CA THR A 23 9.16 12.46 19.97
C THR A 23 7.83 11.85 20.48
N GLN A 24 6.68 12.44 20.16
CA GLN A 24 5.37 11.85 20.45
C GLN A 24 4.59 11.52 19.17
N ASN A 25 4.36 10.22 18.93
CA ASN A 25 3.48 9.65 17.90
C ASN A 25 3.95 9.73 16.44
N ASN A 26 5.16 9.22 16.13
CA ASN A 26 5.72 9.11 14.78
C ASN A 26 5.22 7.89 13.98
N THR A 27 3.92 7.61 14.00
CA THR A 27 3.30 6.48 13.27
C THR A 27 3.02 6.83 11.81
N PRO A 28 2.83 5.84 10.91
CA PRO A 28 2.37 6.11 9.55
C PRO A 28 1.04 6.85 9.48
N GLY A 29 0.08 6.51 10.36
CA GLY A 29 -1.24 7.16 10.43
C GLY A 29 -1.18 8.64 10.80
N THR A 30 -0.38 9.00 11.80
CA THR A 30 -0.20 10.41 12.20
C THR A 30 0.49 11.23 11.13
N LYS A 31 1.51 10.68 10.45
CA LYS A 31 2.13 11.30 9.27
C LYS A 31 1.14 11.55 8.14
N LEU A 32 0.22 10.61 7.91
CA LEU A 32 -0.79 10.75 6.87
C LEU A 32 -1.74 11.91 7.20
N ARG A 33 -2.18 11.99 8.47
CA ARG A 33 -3.01 13.09 8.95
C ARG A 33 -2.31 14.43 8.72
N GLU A 34 -1.04 14.54 9.08
CA GLU A 34 -0.25 15.76 8.84
C GLU A 34 -0.13 16.10 7.36
N LEU A 35 0.20 15.12 6.51
CA LEU A 35 0.28 15.30 5.05
C LEU A 35 -1.05 15.82 4.49
N ARG A 36 -2.17 15.23 4.93
CA ARG A 36 -3.51 15.65 4.52
C ARG A 36 -3.81 17.09 4.96
N LEU A 37 -3.53 17.43 6.21
CA LEU A 37 -3.78 18.77 6.76
C LEU A 37 -2.90 19.83 6.08
N LYS A 38 -1.62 19.55 5.84
CA LYS A 38 -0.71 20.45 5.09
C LYS A 38 -1.21 20.74 3.68
N ASN A 39 -1.87 19.77 3.05
CA ASN A 39 -2.46 19.92 1.72
C ASN A 39 -3.90 20.46 1.73
N ASN A 40 -4.41 20.93 2.88
CA ASN A 40 -5.75 21.50 3.06
C ASN A 40 -6.90 20.57 2.62
N ILE A 41 -6.78 19.27 2.93
CA ILE A 41 -7.77 18.26 2.57
C ILE A 41 -8.48 17.75 3.83
N THR A 42 -9.80 17.58 3.78
CA THR A 42 -10.57 16.94 4.87
C THR A 42 -10.56 15.41 4.74
N GLN A 43 -10.91 14.68 5.81
CA GLN A 43 -11.03 13.21 5.73
C GLN A 43 -12.09 12.79 4.70
N LYS A 44 -13.24 13.48 4.66
CA LYS A 44 -14.27 13.33 3.63
C LYS A 44 -13.75 13.53 2.20
N GLN A 45 -13.00 14.60 1.95
CA GLN A 45 -12.43 14.85 0.62
C GLN A 45 -11.41 13.77 0.22
N LEU A 46 -10.56 13.33 1.15
CA LEU A 46 -9.63 12.23 0.89
C LEU A 46 -10.38 10.93 0.59
N ALA A 47 -11.43 10.64 1.35
CA ALA A 47 -12.32 9.50 1.14
C ALA A 47 -12.94 9.50 -0.27
N GLU A 48 -13.49 10.64 -0.70
CA GLU A 48 -14.05 10.81 -2.05
C GLU A 48 -12.99 10.58 -3.15
N LYS A 49 -11.81 11.18 -3.01
CA LYS A 49 -10.72 11.06 -4.01
C LYS A 49 -10.12 9.67 -4.09
N THR A 50 -10.10 8.94 -2.99
CA THR A 50 -9.53 7.58 -2.93
C THR A 50 -10.59 6.49 -3.05
N SER A 51 -11.88 6.84 -3.11
CA SER A 51 -13.00 5.89 -3.00
C SER A 51 -12.84 4.94 -1.80
N ILE A 52 -12.57 5.53 -0.64
CA ILE A 52 -12.46 4.87 0.67
C ILE A 52 -13.50 5.52 1.58
N SER A 53 -14.10 4.79 2.53
CA SER A 53 -15.04 5.43 3.46
C SER A 53 -14.32 6.41 4.39
N GLU A 54 -14.98 7.50 4.77
CA GLU A 54 -14.43 8.49 5.71
C GLU A 54 -14.03 7.85 7.05
N ILE A 55 -14.84 6.92 7.56
CA ILE A 55 -14.55 6.15 8.77
C ILE A 55 -13.27 5.32 8.61
N THR A 56 -13.08 4.70 7.45
CA THR A 56 -11.84 3.95 7.15
C THR A 56 -10.64 4.88 7.12
N ILE A 57 -10.73 6.07 6.52
CA ILE A 57 -9.65 7.07 6.54
C ILE A 57 -9.29 7.45 7.99
N MET A 58 -10.30 7.72 8.82
CA MET A 58 -10.09 8.01 10.25
C MET A 58 -9.36 6.86 10.95
N HIS A 59 -9.76 5.60 10.73
CA HIS A 59 -9.09 4.44 11.33
C HIS A 59 -7.67 4.23 10.81
N VAL A 60 -7.39 4.52 9.53
CA VAL A 60 -6.04 4.50 8.96
C VAL A 60 -5.15 5.55 9.64
N GLU A 61 -5.63 6.79 9.79
CA GLU A 61 -4.90 7.86 10.47
C GLU A 61 -4.62 7.54 11.96
N GLN A 62 -5.47 6.71 12.57
CA GLN A 62 -5.32 6.24 13.96
C GLN A 62 -4.51 4.94 14.07
N ASN A 63 -4.04 4.34 12.97
CA ASN A 63 -3.40 3.02 12.91
C ASN A 63 -4.25 1.89 13.54
N LYS A 64 -5.58 1.97 13.44
CA LYS A 64 -6.52 0.99 14.03
C LYS A 64 -6.89 -0.17 13.11
N ILE A 65 -6.29 -0.26 11.92
CA ILE A 65 -6.56 -1.33 10.96
C ILE A 65 -5.32 -2.21 10.88
N ASP A 66 -5.49 -3.51 11.12
CA ASP A 66 -4.40 -4.49 11.21
C ASP A 66 -3.82 -4.88 9.83
N VAL A 67 -4.60 -4.73 8.75
CA VAL A 67 -4.17 -5.02 7.37
C VAL A 67 -4.63 -3.94 6.35
N PRO A 68 -4.19 -2.67 6.47
CA PRO A 68 -4.69 -1.56 5.65
C PRO A 68 -3.98 -1.38 4.31
N TYR A 69 -3.13 -2.31 3.86
CA TYR A 69 -2.20 -2.08 2.73
C TYR A 69 -2.88 -1.68 1.42
N TYR A 70 -4.09 -2.21 1.15
CA TYR A 70 -4.94 -1.77 0.04
C TYR A 70 -5.32 -0.28 0.17
N TYR A 71 -5.75 0.14 1.36
CA TYR A 71 -6.08 1.54 1.62
C TYR A 71 -4.84 2.43 1.53
N TRP A 72 -3.72 2.00 2.11
CA TRP A 72 -2.46 2.73 2.03
C TRP A 72 -1.97 2.89 0.60
N LYS A 73 -2.10 1.87 -0.26
CA LYS A 73 -1.76 1.99 -1.67
C LYS A 73 -2.55 3.12 -2.33
N LYS A 74 -3.89 3.10 -2.22
CA LYS A 74 -4.75 4.12 -2.82
C LYS A 74 -4.49 5.52 -2.28
N ILE A 75 -4.27 5.64 -0.97
CA ILE A 75 -3.96 6.92 -0.32
C ILE A 75 -2.61 7.44 -0.79
N CYS A 76 -1.56 6.61 -0.77
CA CYS A 76 -0.24 7.02 -1.22
C CYS A 76 -0.22 7.37 -2.70
N ASP A 77 -0.92 6.61 -3.55
CA ASP A 77 -1.09 6.91 -4.98
C ASP A 77 -1.74 8.27 -5.19
N TYR A 78 -2.78 8.59 -4.41
CA TYR A 78 -3.40 9.91 -4.45
C TYR A 78 -2.40 11.02 -4.13
N PHE A 79 -1.53 10.82 -3.13
CA PHE A 79 -0.49 11.80 -2.76
C PHE A 79 0.78 11.72 -3.61
N GLY A 80 0.87 10.83 -4.61
CA GLY A 80 2.09 10.63 -5.41
C GLY A 80 3.27 10.05 -4.62
N VAL A 81 3.01 9.35 -3.51
CA VAL A 81 4.03 8.76 -2.63
C VAL A 81 4.10 7.25 -2.88
N ASN A 82 5.30 6.67 -2.82
CA ASN A 82 5.46 5.22 -2.86
C ASN A 82 5.09 4.60 -1.50
N HIS A 83 4.03 3.79 -1.43
CA HIS A 83 3.54 3.19 -0.18
C HIS A 83 4.53 2.20 0.46
N ILE A 84 5.36 1.52 -0.35
CA ILE A 84 6.39 0.60 0.16
C ILE A 84 7.45 1.38 0.94
N LYS A 85 7.93 2.50 0.39
CA LYS A 85 8.87 3.40 1.08
C LYS A 85 8.21 4.04 2.30
N TYR A 86 7.00 4.58 2.14
CA TYR A 86 6.27 5.28 3.20
C TYR A 86 6.05 4.43 4.46
N LEU A 87 5.59 3.19 4.26
CA LEU A 87 5.32 2.25 5.35
C LEU A 87 6.53 1.39 5.75
N LYS A 88 7.68 1.58 5.08
CA LYS A 88 8.87 0.75 5.26
C LYS A 88 8.62 -0.74 5.06
N LEU A 89 7.76 -1.13 4.12
CA LEU A 89 7.40 -2.55 3.89
C LEU A 89 8.58 -3.40 3.42
N TYR A 90 9.67 -2.77 2.97
CA TYR A 90 10.91 -3.45 2.62
C TYR A 90 11.57 -4.18 3.80
N THR A 91 11.24 -3.81 5.04
CA THR A 91 11.74 -4.49 6.24
C THR A 91 11.00 -5.79 6.57
N LEU A 92 9.95 -6.15 5.81
CA LEU A 92 9.24 -7.42 6.01
C LEU A 92 10.14 -8.62 5.65
N LYS A 93 9.98 -9.70 6.42
CA LYS A 93 10.74 -10.94 6.25
C LYS A 93 10.47 -11.61 4.91
N GLU A 94 11.43 -12.42 4.46
CA GLU A 94 11.34 -13.25 3.25
C GLU A 94 11.86 -14.68 3.51
N ASP A 95 11.82 -15.11 4.78
CA ASP A 95 12.43 -16.37 5.24
C ASP A 95 11.69 -17.60 4.69
N SER A 96 10.38 -17.48 4.50
CA SER A 96 9.50 -18.52 3.95
C SER A 96 8.77 -18.06 2.70
N ILE A 97 8.19 -19.00 1.93
CA ILE A 97 7.31 -18.62 0.81
C ILE A 97 6.08 -17.84 1.30
N GLN A 98 5.58 -18.16 2.50
CA GLN A 98 4.46 -17.47 3.11
C GLN A 98 4.81 -16.02 3.43
N ASP A 99 6.02 -15.76 3.93
CA ASP A 99 6.50 -14.40 4.17
C ASP A 99 6.67 -13.64 2.85
N LYS A 100 7.22 -14.29 1.82
CA LYS A 100 7.34 -13.71 0.48
C LYS A 100 5.98 -13.37 -0.15
N LEU A 101 4.98 -14.25 -0.01
CA LEU A 101 3.62 -14.02 -0.49
C LEU A 101 2.93 -12.91 0.28
N LYS A 102 3.09 -12.84 1.61
CA LYS A 102 2.62 -11.70 2.42
C LYS A 102 3.27 -10.40 1.95
N LYS A 103 4.60 -10.40 1.79
CA LYS A 103 5.35 -9.23 1.33
C LYS A 103 4.90 -8.77 -0.05
N LEU A 104 4.71 -9.71 -0.98
CA LEU A 104 4.20 -9.42 -2.31
C LEU A 104 2.79 -8.84 -2.26
N ARG A 105 1.90 -9.41 -1.43
CA ARG A 105 0.53 -8.89 -1.25
C ARG A 105 0.54 -7.43 -0.80
N VAL A 106 1.39 -7.07 0.17
CA VAL A 106 1.46 -5.69 0.66
C VAL A 106 2.14 -4.75 -0.33
N TYR A 107 3.12 -5.24 -1.11
CA TYR A 107 3.76 -4.48 -2.18
C TYR A 107 2.80 -4.16 -3.31
N LEU A 108 1.95 -5.11 -3.69
CA LEU A 108 0.87 -4.91 -4.65
C LEU A 108 -0.21 -3.95 -4.12
N GLY A 109 -0.37 -3.85 -2.79
CA GLY A 109 -1.55 -3.26 -2.19
C GLY A 109 -2.80 -4.11 -2.43
N ALA A 110 -2.62 -5.43 -2.56
CA ALA A 110 -3.68 -6.35 -2.95
C ALA A 110 -4.72 -6.56 -1.84
N LYS A 111 -6.00 -6.42 -2.18
CA LYS A 111 -7.13 -6.54 -1.24
C LYS A 111 -7.30 -7.97 -0.74
N ASN A 112 -7.14 -8.95 -1.62
CA ASN A 112 -7.36 -10.37 -1.37
C ASN A 112 -6.27 -11.21 -2.05
N TRP A 113 -6.30 -12.53 -1.83
CA TRP A 113 -5.34 -13.46 -2.43
C TRP A 113 -5.59 -13.69 -3.92
N ARG A 114 -6.81 -13.45 -4.41
CA ARG A 114 -7.12 -13.47 -5.85
C ARG A 114 -6.24 -12.50 -6.62
N GLU A 115 -6.15 -11.24 -6.19
CA GLU A 115 -5.32 -10.22 -6.86
C GLU A 115 -3.84 -10.60 -6.88
N VAL A 116 -3.35 -11.27 -5.81
CA VAL A 116 -1.97 -11.80 -5.76
C VAL A 116 -1.80 -12.95 -6.76
N GLY A 117 -2.77 -13.85 -6.83
CA GLY A 117 -2.78 -14.96 -7.77
C GLY A 117 -2.78 -14.48 -9.22
N GLU A 118 -3.70 -13.58 -9.57
CA GLU A 118 -3.79 -12.97 -10.90
C GLU A 118 -2.45 -12.32 -11.32
N TYR A 119 -1.78 -11.63 -10.41
CA TYR A 119 -0.44 -11.06 -10.66
C TYR A 119 0.64 -12.12 -10.90
N LEU A 120 0.56 -13.26 -10.20
CA LEU A 120 1.51 -14.37 -10.33
C LEU A 120 1.19 -15.31 -11.49
N GLY A 121 0.04 -15.15 -12.16
CA GLY A 121 -0.45 -16.08 -13.17
C GLY A 121 -1.06 -17.36 -12.56
N TYR A 122 -1.58 -17.28 -11.34
CA TYR A 122 -2.17 -18.38 -10.57
C TYR A 122 -3.66 -18.15 -10.29
N SER A 123 -4.39 -19.23 -10.02
CA SER A 123 -5.74 -19.14 -9.48
C SER A 123 -5.72 -18.71 -8.01
N GLU A 124 -6.82 -18.12 -7.52
CA GLU A 124 -6.96 -17.75 -6.10
C GLU A 124 -6.79 -18.97 -5.19
N GLY A 125 -7.45 -20.09 -5.52
CA GLY A 125 -7.38 -21.32 -4.73
C GLY A 125 -5.96 -21.85 -4.62
N PHE A 126 -5.22 -21.87 -5.73
CA PHE A 126 -3.82 -22.29 -5.73
C PHE A 126 -2.93 -21.34 -4.92
N THR A 127 -3.18 -20.03 -5.01
CA THR A 127 -2.44 -19.02 -4.23
C THR A 127 -2.70 -19.18 -2.72
N TYR A 128 -3.94 -19.49 -2.34
CA TYR A 128 -4.29 -19.79 -0.96
C TYR A 128 -3.62 -21.08 -0.45
N ASP A 129 -3.57 -22.12 -1.26
CA ASP A 129 -2.91 -23.38 -0.89
C ASP A 129 -1.40 -23.20 -0.75
N LEU A 130 -0.76 -22.48 -1.69
CA LEU A 130 0.63 -21.99 -1.59
C LEU A 130 0.91 -21.23 -0.28
N PHE A 131 -0.07 -20.45 0.17
CA PHE A 131 0.05 -19.70 1.41
C PHE A 131 -0.12 -20.57 2.67
N THR A 132 -0.94 -21.62 2.63
CA THR A 132 -1.40 -22.29 3.86
C THR A 132 -0.83 -23.70 4.09
N ARG A 133 -0.68 -24.53 3.06
CA ARG A 133 -0.46 -25.99 3.24
C ARG A 133 0.43 -26.63 2.18
N TYR A 134 0.73 -25.92 1.10
CA TYR A 134 1.45 -26.47 -0.03
C TYR A 134 2.96 -26.24 0.09
N ILE A 135 3.75 -27.29 -0.21
CA ILE A 135 5.21 -27.21 -0.30
C ILE A 135 5.56 -26.76 -1.73
N PRO A 136 6.10 -25.54 -1.93
CA PRO A 136 6.37 -25.04 -3.27
C PRO A 136 7.51 -25.80 -3.95
N ASN A 137 7.33 -26.10 -5.25
CA ASN A 137 8.43 -26.56 -6.08
C ASN A 137 9.34 -25.38 -6.51
N ALA A 138 10.45 -25.70 -7.17
CA ALA A 138 11.42 -24.72 -7.63
C ALA A 138 10.83 -23.66 -8.58
N ASN A 139 9.86 -24.04 -9.42
CA ASN A 139 9.20 -23.10 -10.35
C ASN A 139 8.36 -22.07 -9.59
N HIS A 140 7.58 -22.50 -8.61
CA HIS A 140 6.77 -21.58 -7.80
C HIS A 140 7.64 -20.58 -7.03
N LEU A 141 8.76 -21.06 -6.46
CA LEU A 141 9.76 -20.20 -5.81
C LEU A 141 10.35 -19.19 -6.79
N LYS A 142 10.71 -19.63 -8.00
CA LYS A 142 11.25 -18.76 -9.04
C LYS A 142 10.27 -17.66 -9.45
N VAL A 143 8.99 -17.99 -9.62
CA VAL A 143 7.94 -17.02 -9.98
C VAL A 143 7.76 -15.97 -8.88
N VAL A 144 7.64 -16.40 -7.61
CA VAL A 144 7.46 -15.48 -6.47
C VAL A 144 8.70 -14.59 -6.26
N ASN A 145 9.91 -15.15 -6.35
CA ASN A 145 11.15 -14.36 -6.22
C ASN A 145 11.27 -13.34 -7.35
N SER A 146 11.01 -13.75 -8.60
CA SER A 146 11.06 -12.85 -9.75
C SER A 146 10.06 -11.70 -9.63
N ALA A 147 8.87 -11.98 -9.08
CA ALA A 147 7.87 -10.95 -8.78
C ALA A 147 8.36 -9.95 -7.73
N LEU A 148 8.95 -10.42 -6.62
CA LEU A 148 9.50 -9.54 -5.58
C LEU A 148 10.67 -8.69 -6.11
N ASP A 149 11.55 -9.27 -6.92
CA ASP A 149 12.71 -8.55 -7.47
C ASP A 149 12.30 -7.40 -8.39
N LYS A 150 11.17 -7.53 -9.11
CA LYS A 150 10.59 -6.41 -9.88
C LYS A 150 10.24 -5.22 -9.00
N PHE A 151 9.67 -5.46 -7.81
CA PHE A 151 9.36 -4.40 -6.86
C PHE A 151 10.61 -3.83 -6.18
N LYS A 152 11.61 -4.66 -5.88
CA LYS A 152 12.86 -4.18 -5.27
C LYS A 152 13.54 -3.13 -6.16
N LYS A 153 13.54 -3.35 -7.48
CA LYS A 153 14.05 -2.40 -8.48
C LYS A 153 13.30 -1.06 -8.56
N THR A 154 12.08 -0.96 -8.02
CA THR A 154 11.32 0.31 -7.98
C THR A 154 11.43 1.03 -6.64
N ILE A 155 12.11 0.40 -5.67
CA ILE A 155 12.37 0.96 -4.34
C ILE A 155 13.76 1.61 -4.29
N ASP A 156 14.67 1.29 -5.21
CA ASP A 156 15.90 2.06 -5.42
C ASP A 156 15.57 3.43 -6.05
#